data_AF-A0A413WQL4-F1
#
_entry.id   AF-A0A413WQL4-F1
#
_cell.length_a   1.000
_cell.length_b   1.000
_cell.length_c   1.000
_cell.angle_alpha   90.00
_cell.angle_beta   90.00
_cell.angle_gamma   90.00
#
_symmetry.space_group_name_H-M   'P 1'
#
loop_
_entity.id
_entity.type
_entity.pdbx_description
1 polymer ?
#
loop_
_entity_poly.entity_id
_entity_poly.type
_entity_poly.pdbx_seq_one_letter_code
_entity_poly.pdbx_strand_id
1 'polypeptide(L)'
;MAKRPLTPRESELIATALFVVGNIPYAGHIDRLESITLRDIADDYLSGKGSAADAVEALDQYIYVRRHRFKNVTPNNLWTLDDRTEQEALRYIVRRPELKKGETLNKQNQPFTVGQDIEFKVDKQLDRGQFRIYIGKLNGYTVKAQSKDKDRLKSVKGWITHLDRKDRLVFVNISEFGREPVDPEAKSRFEEMSVALLGWFTTATLPTESEAMTAKQMIATLQRRDQPYWFTLTDAMNHPRPEHVKRWGTVVNLLVKASGGDTNALETLEAQEDKYFKDAFLRALRALHKELTKTT
;
A
#
# COMPACT_ATOMS: atom_id res chain seq x y z
N MET A 1 19.10 -31.99 11.06
CA MET A 1 18.51 -31.43 9.82
C MET A 1 19.43 -30.34 9.29
N ALA A 2 19.88 -30.41 8.03
CA ALA A 2 20.71 -29.36 7.45
C ALA A 2 19.89 -28.05 7.41
N LYS A 3 20.16 -27.12 8.33
CA LYS A 3 19.54 -25.79 8.34
C LYS A 3 19.94 -25.10 7.02
N ARG A 4 18.96 -24.85 6.14
CA ARG A 4 19.15 -24.05 4.93
C ARG A 4 19.71 -22.67 5.37
N PRO A 5 20.64 -22.05 4.61
CA PRO A 5 21.15 -20.72 4.93
C PRO A 5 20.01 -19.69 5.06
N LEU A 6 20.20 -18.72 5.96
CA LEU A 6 19.24 -17.64 6.19
C LEU A 6 18.98 -16.85 4.90
N THR A 7 17.73 -16.51 4.65
CA THR A 7 17.39 -15.57 3.57
C THR A 7 17.75 -14.13 3.97
N PRO A 8 18.01 -13.23 3.00
CA PRO A 8 18.28 -11.82 3.28
C PRO A 8 17.27 -11.17 4.22
N ARG A 9 15.99 -11.53 4.07
CA ARG A 9 14.90 -10.96 4.86
C ARG A 9 14.85 -11.50 6.29
N GLU A 10 15.19 -12.79 6.46
CA GLU A 10 15.34 -13.39 7.79
C GLU A 10 16.54 -12.77 8.53
N SER A 11 17.66 -12.53 7.83
CA SER A 11 18.82 -11.84 8.40
C SER A 11 18.50 -10.40 8.82
N GLU A 12 17.72 -9.65 8.03
CA GLU A 12 17.25 -8.30 8.41
C GLU A 12 16.34 -8.33 9.65
N LEU A 13 15.41 -9.29 9.72
CA LEU A 13 14.51 -9.44 10.87
C LEU A 13 15.30 -9.73 12.16
N ILE A 14 16.22 -10.70 12.10
CA ILE A 14 17.07 -11.08 13.23
C ILE A 14 17.91 -9.89 13.69
N ALA A 15 18.56 -9.18 12.77
CA ALA A 15 19.35 -8.01 13.10
C ALA A 15 18.50 -6.92 13.78
N THR A 16 17.31 -6.65 13.24
CA THR A 16 16.37 -5.67 13.81
C THR A 16 15.95 -6.04 15.24
N ALA A 17 15.66 -7.32 15.49
CA ALA A 17 15.31 -7.80 16.84
C ALA A 17 16.47 -7.64 17.83
N LEU A 18 17.70 -7.99 17.42
CA LEU A 18 18.91 -7.83 18.24
C LEU A 18 19.17 -6.36 18.61
N PHE A 19 18.81 -5.43 17.71
CA PHE A 19 18.92 -4.00 17.95
C PHE A 19 17.88 -3.46 18.94
N VAL A 20 16.62 -3.93 18.84
CA VAL A 20 15.53 -3.53 19.72
C VAL A 20 15.73 -4.06 21.15
N VAL A 21 16.33 -5.24 21.30
CA VAL A 21 16.56 -5.89 22.62
C VAL A 21 17.89 -5.45 23.28
N GLY A 22 18.72 -4.65 22.59
CA GLY A 22 19.89 -3.99 23.20
C GLY A 22 21.13 -4.87 23.37
N ASN A 23 21.20 -6.03 22.69
CA ASN A 23 22.33 -6.96 22.84
C ASN A 23 23.61 -6.54 22.10
N ILE A 24 23.57 -5.56 21.19
CA ILE A 24 24.73 -5.17 20.38
C ILE A 24 24.78 -3.64 20.17
N PRO A 25 25.94 -2.98 20.39
CA PRO A 25 26.09 -1.55 20.18
C PRO A 25 25.86 -1.16 18.71
N TYR A 26 25.07 -0.09 18.58
CA TYR A 26 24.33 0.24 17.39
C TYR A 26 24.97 1.43 16.65
N ALA A 27 25.98 1.18 15.82
CA ALA A 27 26.61 2.22 15.00
C ALA A 27 26.65 1.79 13.52
N GLY A 28 25.83 2.44 12.68
CA GLY A 28 25.90 2.32 11.21
C GLY A 28 25.17 1.12 10.58
N HIS A 29 24.33 0.40 11.33
CA HIS A 29 23.61 -0.79 10.81
C HIS A 29 22.13 -0.56 10.43
N ILE A 30 21.46 0.51 10.91
CA ILE A 30 20.13 0.94 10.40
C ILE A 30 20.18 1.04 8.88
N ASP A 31 21.20 1.75 8.42
CA ASP A 31 21.37 2.21 7.05
C ASP A 31 21.75 1.05 6.15
N ARG A 32 21.81 -0.19 6.66
CA ARG A 32 22.09 -1.40 5.91
C ARG A 32 20.87 -2.32 5.77
N LEU A 33 19.76 -2.02 6.47
CA LEU A 33 18.49 -2.74 6.36
C LEU A 33 17.73 -2.30 5.10
N GLU A 34 17.39 -3.20 4.17
CA GLU A 34 16.57 -2.85 3.00
C GLU A 34 15.08 -2.79 3.30
N SER A 35 14.67 -3.40 4.41
CA SER A 35 13.34 -3.28 4.93
C SER A 35 13.04 -1.88 5.47
N ILE A 36 12.25 -1.09 4.75
CA ILE A 36 11.66 0.14 5.29
C ILE A 36 10.91 -0.13 6.61
N THR A 37 10.02 -1.13 6.66
CA THR A 37 9.23 -1.40 7.87
C THR A 37 10.09 -1.75 9.10
N LEU A 38 11.01 -2.72 8.97
CA LEU A 38 11.98 -3.02 10.05
C LEU A 38 12.88 -1.84 10.40
N ARG A 39 13.22 -0.98 9.43
CA ARG A 39 13.96 0.26 9.68
C ARG A 39 13.13 1.22 10.53
N ASP A 40 11.88 1.49 10.14
CA ASP A 40 10.98 2.40 10.87
C ASP A 40 10.80 1.91 12.32
N ILE A 41 10.62 0.59 12.52
CA ILE A 41 10.52 -0.01 13.86
C ILE A 41 11.80 0.23 14.68
N ALA A 42 12.97 0.03 14.09
CA ALA A 42 14.24 0.29 14.78
C ALA A 42 14.46 1.78 15.04
N ASP A 43 14.18 2.64 14.05
CA ASP A 43 14.35 4.10 14.13
C ASP A 43 13.48 4.71 15.23
N ASP A 44 12.21 4.31 15.31
CA ASP A 44 11.29 4.82 16.32
C ASP A 44 11.71 4.41 17.74
N TYR A 45 12.20 3.19 17.93
CA TYR A 45 12.78 2.76 19.20
C TYR A 45 14.06 3.55 19.56
N LEU A 46 15.01 3.61 18.63
CA LEU A 46 16.34 4.18 18.88
C LEU A 46 16.35 5.71 18.98
N SER A 47 15.39 6.37 18.34
CA SER A 47 15.14 7.80 18.51
C SER A 47 14.36 8.13 19.79
N GLY A 48 13.98 7.11 20.58
CA GLY A 48 13.25 7.26 21.84
C GLY A 48 11.79 7.67 21.64
N LYS A 49 11.24 7.54 20.42
CA LYS A 49 9.82 7.82 20.13
C LYS A 49 8.89 6.71 20.59
N GLY A 50 9.40 5.48 20.72
CA GLY A 50 8.67 4.31 21.22
C GLY A 50 9.47 3.55 22.28
N SER A 51 8.78 2.77 23.10
CA SER A 51 9.41 1.90 24.09
C SER A 51 9.94 0.61 23.45
N ALA A 52 10.81 -0.12 24.17
CA ALA A 52 11.24 -1.46 23.74
C ALA A 52 10.05 -2.42 23.58
N ALA A 53 9.02 -2.29 24.42
CA ALA A 53 7.82 -3.10 24.35
C ALA A 53 7.04 -2.84 23.05
N ASP A 54 6.88 -1.58 22.65
CA ASP A 54 6.20 -1.19 21.41
C ASP A 54 6.94 -1.73 20.17
N ALA A 55 8.27 -1.69 20.20
CA ALA A 55 9.09 -2.20 19.11
C ALA A 55 9.06 -3.73 19.01
N VAL A 56 9.02 -4.43 20.15
CA VAL A 56 8.83 -5.90 20.20
C VAL A 56 7.46 -6.27 19.64
N GLU A 57 6.40 -5.58 20.05
CA GLU A 57 5.05 -5.80 19.54
C GLU A 57 4.98 -5.56 18.02
N ALA A 58 5.62 -4.48 17.53
CA ALA A 58 5.68 -4.18 16.11
C ALA A 58 6.45 -5.25 15.31
N LEU A 59 7.51 -5.82 15.87
CA LEU A 59 8.24 -6.94 15.28
C LEU A 59 7.40 -8.21 15.23
N ASP A 60 6.72 -8.56 16.33
CA ASP A 60 5.84 -9.73 16.37
C ASP A 60 4.70 -9.60 15.36
N GLN A 61 4.08 -8.43 15.26
CA GLN A 61 3.06 -8.16 14.25
C GLN A 61 3.64 -8.26 12.83
N TYR A 62 4.85 -7.75 12.62
CA TYR A 62 5.53 -7.84 11.33
C TYR A 62 5.81 -9.29 10.90
N ILE A 63 6.21 -10.15 11.85
CA ILE A 63 6.44 -11.59 11.63
C ILE A 63 5.13 -12.31 11.37
N TYR A 64 4.10 -12.03 12.18
CA TYR A 64 2.77 -12.60 12.05
C TYR A 64 2.22 -12.39 10.63
N VAL A 65 2.22 -11.14 10.15
CA VAL A 65 1.72 -10.76 8.83
C VAL A 65 2.52 -11.39 7.68
N ARG A 66 3.79 -11.75 7.92
CA ARG A 66 4.71 -12.27 6.89
C ARG A 66 5.23 -13.66 7.20
N ARG A 67 4.47 -14.47 7.95
CA ARG A 67 4.88 -15.81 8.42
C ARG A 67 5.43 -16.72 7.33
N HIS A 68 4.89 -16.66 6.10
CA HIS A 68 5.39 -17.45 4.96
C HIS A 68 6.80 -17.06 4.47
N ARG A 69 7.28 -15.85 4.80
CA ARG A 69 8.61 -15.34 4.45
C ARG A 69 9.67 -15.64 5.51
N PHE A 70 9.26 -16.00 6.72
CA PHE A 70 10.13 -16.26 7.87
C PHE A 70 10.01 -17.72 8.31
N LYS A 71 10.20 -18.64 7.37
CA LYS A 71 9.95 -20.07 7.63
C LYS A 71 10.94 -20.66 8.65
N ASN A 72 12.14 -20.09 8.75
CA ASN A 72 13.16 -20.53 9.71
C ASN A 72 13.15 -19.73 11.02
N VAL A 73 12.45 -18.59 11.04
CA VAL A 73 12.41 -17.64 12.16
C VAL A 73 10.96 -17.46 12.58
N THR A 74 10.47 -18.37 13.42
CA THR A 74 9.17 -18.21 14.08
C THR A 74 9.29 -17.20 15.22
N PRO A 75 8.18 -16.56 15.65
CA PRO A 75 8.21 -15.60 16.76
C PRO A 75 8.95 -16.12 17.99
N ASN A 76 8.64 -17.34 18.44
CA ASN A 76 9.31 -17.96 19.59
C ASN A 76 10.82 -18.19 19.37
N ASN A 77 11.23 -18.48 18.14
CA ASN A 77 12.64 -18.71 17.81
C ASN A 77 13.43 -17.41 17.72
N LEU A 78 12.80 -16.28 17.37
CA LEU A 78 13.45 -14.98 17.26
C LEU A 78 14.02 -14.52 18.61
N TRP A 79 13.34 -14.86 19.70
CA TRP A 79 13.71 -14.51 21.06
C TRP A 79 14.63 -15.55 21.73
N THR A 80 14.92 -16.66 21.05
CA THR A 80 15.72 -17.80 21.55
C THR A 80 16.74 -18.28 20.51
N LEU A 81 17.27 -17.36 19.70
CA LEU A 81 18.24 -17.68 18.66
C LEU A 81 19.54 -18.23 19.27
N ASP A 82 20.18 -19.15 18.53
CA ASP A 82 21.53 -19.59 18.88
C ASP A 82 22.58 -18.56 18.39
N ASP A 83 23.68 -18.38 19.14
CA ASP A 83 24.75 -17.42 18.84
C ASP A 83 25.25 -17.51 17.40
N ARG A 84 25.22 -18.72 16.81
CA ARG A 84 25.66 -18.98 15.44
C ARG A 84 24.72 -18.31 14.42
N THR A 85 23.41 -18.42 14.62
CA THR A 85 22.39 -17.83 13.75
C THR A 85 22.39 -16.31 13.87
N GLU A 86 22.58 -15.77 15.08
CA GLU A 86 22.75 -14.34 15.31
C GLU A 86 24.00 -13.80 14.58
N GLN A 87 25.15 -14.45 14.75
CA GLN A 87 26.38 -14.06 14.07
C GLN A 87 26.28 -14.16 12.54
N GLU A 88 25.57 -15.14 11.99
CA GLU A 88 25.36 -15.27 10.55
C GLU A 88 24.50 -14.13 10.01
N ALA A 89 23.41 -13.79 10.70
CA ALA A 89 22.56 -12.65 10.35
C ALA A 89 23.33 -11.32 10.40
N LEU A 90 24.12 -11.10 11.45
CA LEU A 90 24.93 -9.89 11.59
C LEU A 90 26.04 -9.81 10.55
N ARG A 91 26.74 -10.92 10.27
CA ARG A 91 27.75 -10.98 9.18
C ARG A 91 27.15 -10.59 7.84
N TYR A 92 25.90 -10.99 7.58
CA TYR A 92 25.19 -10.60 6.37
C TYR A 92 24.95 -9.08 6.32
N ILE A 93 24.49 -8.47 7.42
CA ILE A 93 24.26 -7.01 7.51
C ILE A 93 25.57 -6.22 7.43
N VAL A 94 26.63 -6.67 8.09
CA VAL A 94 27.95 -6.00 8.10
C VAL A 94 28.63 -6.04 6.73
N ARG A 95 28.37 -7.07 5.91
CA ARG A 95 28.90 -7.14 4.54
C ARG A 95 28.18 -6.23 3.56
N ARG A 96 27.01 -5.69 3.94
CA ARG A 96 26.27 -4.76 3.09
C ARG A 96 26.88 -3.35 3.19
N PRO A 97 26.97 -2.63 2.05
CA PRO A 97 27.39 -1.24 2.06
C PRO A 97 26.41 -0.41 2.91
N GLU A 98 26.94 0.57 3.64
CA GLU A 98 26.13 1.59 4.28
C GLU A 98 25.43 2.42 3.23
N LEU A 99 24.15 2.70 3.43
CA LEU A 99 23.46 3.70 2.63
C LEU A 99 23.93 5.07 3.05
N LYS A 100 24.44 5.85 2.10
CA LYS A 100 24.80 7.24 2.38
C LYS A 100 23.55 8.02 2.80
N LYS A 101 23.71 9.06 3.62
CA LYS A 101 22.62 9.96 3.98
C LYS A 101 21.98 10.55 2.70
N GLY A 102 20.76 10.11 2.37
CA GLY A 102 20.05 10.46 1.12
C GLY A 102 19.99 9.33 0.07
N GLU A 103 20.78 8.27 0.20
CA GLU A 103 20.65 7.03 -0.56
C GLU A 103 19.47 6.23 -0.01
N THR A 104 18.30 6.45 -0.62
CA THR A 104 17.18 5.51 -0.44
C THR A 104 17.47 4.28 -1.32
N LEU A 105 17.49 3.08 -0.73
CA LEU A 105 17.53 1.83 -1.48
C LEU A 105 16.39 1.80 -2.48
N ASN A 106 16.72 2.05 -3.74
CA ASN A 106 15.82 2.00 -4.87
C ASN A 106 14.37 2.38 -4.51
N LYS A 107 14.14 3.65 -4.16
CA LYS A 107 13.21 4.35 -5.06
C LYS A 107 13.93 4.20 -6.40
N GLN A 108 13.54 3.21 -7.21
CA GLN A 108 13.82 3.27 -8.65
C GLN A 108 13.73 4.76 -8.97
N ASN A 109 14.77 5.38 -9.56
CA ASN A 109 14.61 6.71 -10.12
C ASN A 109 13.34 6.61 -10.95
N GLN A 110 12.23 7.06 -10.38
CA GLN A 110 10.89 6.84 -10.85
C GLN A 110 10.62 8.22 -11.38
N PRO A 111 10.98 8.48 -12.65
CA PRO A 111 10.75 9.78 -13.26
C PRO A 111 9.26 10.14 -13.25
N PHE A 112 8.39 9.17 -12.92
CA PHE A 112 6.96 9.22 -12.99
C PHE A 112 6.30 8.66 -11.74
N THR A 113 5.30 9.38 -11.25
CA THR A 113 4.36 8.95 -10.21
C THR A 113 2.95 8.91 -10.80
N VAL A 114 2.11 7.96 -10.37
CA VAL A 114 0.69 7.95 -10.78
C VAL A 114 0.02 9.21 -10.24
N GLY A 115 -0.83 9.86 -11.03
CA GLY A 115 -1.43 11.17 -10.72
C GLY A 115 -0.59 12.37 -11.15
N GLN A 116 0.67 12.16 -11.53
CA GLN A 116 1.54 13.24 -11.99
C GLN A 116 1.10 13.76 -13.36
N ASP A 117 1.04 15.07 -13.51
CA ASP A 117 0.89 15.75 -14.79
C ASP A 117 2.18 15.68 -15.60
N ILE A 118 2.07 15.30 -16.87
CA ILE A 118 3.19 15.22 -17.80
C ILE A 118 2.81 15.77 -19.17
N GLU A 119 3.82 16.23 -19.89
CA GLU A 119 3.72 16.56 -21.31
C GLU A 119 4.76 15.74 -22.08
N PHE A 120 4.37 15.20 -23.23
CA PHE A 120 5.28 14.48 -24.10
C PHE A 120 5.03 14.80 -25.57
N LYS A 121 6.12 14.78 -26.36
CA LYS A 121 6.05 14.90 -27.81
C LYS A 121 5.52 13.60 -28.42
N VAL A 122 4.61 13.72 -29.38
CA VAL A 122 4.03 12.56 -30.07
C VAL A 122 4.98 12.10 -31.18
N ASP A 123 5.53 10.89 -31.02
CA ASP A 123 6.37 10.25 -32.02
C ASP A 123 5.52 9.45 -33.03
N LYS A 124 4.41 8.87 -32.57
CA LYS A 124 3.52 8.02 -33.39
C LYS A 124 2.06 8.17 -32.98
N GLN A 125 1.17 8.18 -33.96
CA GLN A 125 -0.28 8.13 -33.78
C GLN A 125 -0.83 6.84 -34.39
N LEU A 126 -1.73 6.17 -33.67
CA LEU A 126 -2.38 4.93 -34.11
C LEU A 126 -3.89 5.02 -33.90
N ASP A 127 -4.67 4.80 -34.94
CA ASP A 127 -6.11 4.66 -34.81
C ASP A 127 -6.46 3.20 -34.45
N ARG A 128 -7.16 3.00 -33.33
CA ARG A 128 -7.64 1.70 -32.85
C ARG A 128 -9.11 1.78 -32.48
N GLY A 129 -9.97 1.32 -33.38
CA GLY A 129 -11.42 1.36 -33.22
C GLY A 129 -11.92 2.80 -33.05
N GLN A 130 -12.61 3.07 -31.95
CA GLN A 130 -13.15 4.39 -31.64
C GLN A 130 -12.11 5.39 -31.09
N PHE A 131 -10.88 4.97 -30.84
CA PHE A 131 -9.87 5.81 -30.19
C PHE A 131 -8.63 6.03 -31.06
N ARG A 132 -7.97 7.17 -30.85
CA ARG A 132 -6.61 7.44 -31.28
C ARG A 132 -5.65 7.28 -30.11
N ILE A 133 -4.56 6.55 -30.34
CA ILE A 133 -3.48 6.35 -29.37
C ILE A 133 -2.29 7.21 -29.79
N TYR A 134 -1.88 8.12 -28.92
CA TYR A 134 -0.68 8.93 -29.05
C TYR A 134 0.46 8.26 -28.29
N ILE A 135 1.58 8.03 -28.98
CA ILE A 135 2.75 7.34 -28.42
C ILE A 135 3.95 8.27 -28.54
N GLY A 136 4.70 8.40 -27.46
CA GLY A 136 5.99 9.10 -27.45
C GLY A 136 6.97 8.48 -26.47
N LYS A 137 8.16 9.07 -26.36
CA LYS A 137 9.18 8.69 -25.39
C LYS A 137 9.50 9.83 -24.43
N LEU A 138 9.58 9.53 -23.14
CA LEU A 138 9.97 10.48 -22.10
C LEU A 138 10.79 9.77 -21.02
N ASN A 139 11.97 10.31 -20.68
CA ASN A 139 12.87 9.76 -19.65
C ASN A 139 13.15 8.24 -19.79
N GLY A 140 13.24 7.73 -21.02
CA GLY A 140 13.48 6.31 -21.30
C GLY A 140 12.25 5.39 -21.16
N TYR A 141 11.06 5.95 -20.95
CA TYR A 141 9.77 5.24 -20.96
C TYR A 141 9.01 5.50 -22.26
N THR A 142 8.19 4.52 -22.67
CA THR A 142 7.19 4.73 -23.71
C THR A 142 5.91 5.24 -23.07
N VAL A 143 5.49 6.43 -23.47
CA VAL A 143 4.28 7.08 -22.97
C VAL A 143 3.14 6.84 -23.96
N LYS A 144 1.98 6.44 -23.46
CA LYS A 144 0.78 6.16 -24.25
C LYS A 144 -0.39 6.95 -23.69
N ALA A 145 -0.99 7.79 -24.53
CA ALA A 145 -2.25 8.45 -24.22
C ALA A 145 -3.33 8.02 -25.21
N GLN A 146 -4.56 7.92 -24.77
CA GLN A 146 -5.70 7.51 -25.59
C GLN A 146 -6.75 8.62 -25.57
N SER A 147 -7.22 9.03 -26.74
CA SER A 147 -8.35 9.96 -26.87
C SER A 147 -9.42 9.41 -27.79
N LYS A 148 -10.68 9.77 -27.52
CA LYS A 148 -11.78 9.63 -28.49
C LYS A 148 -11.68 10.69 -29.58
N ASP A 149 -11.14 11.86 -29.23
CA ASP A 149 -10.89 12.95 -30.16
C ASP A 149 -9.69 12.58 -31.03
N LYS A 150 -9.95 12.31 -32.30
CA LYS A 150 -8.98 11.82 -33.28
C LYS A 150 -8.21 12.98 -33.91
N ASP A 151 -7.75 13.90 -33.08
CA ASP A 151 -6.96 15.05 -33.52
C ASP A 151 -5.53 14.64 -33.88
N ARG A 152 -4.87 15.44 -34.73
CA ARG A 152 -3.45 15.25 -35.03
C ARG A 152 -2.63 16.14 -34.12
N LEU A 153 -2.19 15.57 -33.00
CA LEU A 153 -1.44 16.29 -31.97
C LEU A 153 0.08 16.12 -32.12
N LYS A 154 0.83 17.20 -31.96
CA LYS A 154 2.32 17.20 -31.95
C LYS A 154 2.88 16.96 -30.55
N SER A 155 2.19 17.43 -29.51
CA SER A 155 2.44 17.09 -28.11
C SER A 155 1.11 16.76 -27.42
N VAL A 156 1.19 16.01 -26.33
CA VAL A 156 0.06 15.67 -25.47
C VAL A 156 0.40 16.03 -24.04
N LYS A 157 -0.49 16.79 -23.41
CA LYS A 157 -0.50 17.04 -21.96
C LYS A 157 -1.59 16.18 -21.33
N GLY A 158 -1.29 15.58 -20.19
CA GLY A 158 -2.24 14.79 -19.42
C GLY A 158 -1.60 14.26 -18.15
N TRP A 159 -2.31 13.40 -17.43
CA TRP A 159 -1.86 12.86 -16.15
C TRP A 159 -1.69 11.34 -16.20
N ILE A 160 -0.77 10.83 -15.38
CA ILE A 160 -0.40 9.41 -15.38
C ILE A 160 -1.46 8.58 -14.64
N THR A 161 -2.14 7.69 -15.35
CA THR A 161 -3.12 6.77 -14.76
C THR A 161 -2.51 5.46 -14.30
N HIS A 162 -1.45 5.00 -14.97
CA HIS A 162 -0.83 3.71 -14.69
C HIS A 162 0.62 3.66 -15.18
N LEU A 163 1.43 2.84 -14.49
CA LEU A 163 2.84 2.60 -14.81
C LEU A 163 3.09 1.09 -14.90
N ASP A 164 3.50 0.61 -16.07
CA ASP A 164 4.09 -0.71 -16.20
C ASP A 164 5.61 -0.58 -16.12
N ARG A 165 6.16 -0.98 -14.97
CA ARG A 165 7.59 -0.86 -14.69
C ARG A 165 8.42 -1.90 -15.44
N LYS A 166 7.84 -3.07 -15.74
CA LYS A 166 8.55 -4.15 -16.42
C LYS A 166 8.82 -3.76 -17.87
N ASP A 167 7.79 -3.24 -18.52
CA ASP A 167 7.86 -2.87 -19.94
C ASP A 167 8.20 -1.39 -20.18
N ARG A 168 8.48 -0.64 -19.09
CA ARG A 168 8.74 0.81 -19.10
C ARG A 168 7.65 1.58 -19.84
N LEU A 169 6.39 1.27 -19.55
CA LEU A 169 5.22 1.95 -20.11
C LEU A 169 4.59 2.91 -19.12
N VAL A 170 4.23 4.09 -19.62
CA VAL A 170 3.45 5.10 -18.88
C VAL A 170 2.13 5.27 -19.61
N PHE A 171 1.02 5.08 -18.90
CA PHE A 171 -0.31 5.33 -19.43
C PHE A 171 -0.81 6.68 -18.94
N VAL A 172 -1.28 7.51 -19.86
CA VAL A 172 -1.67 8.89 -19.63
C VAL A 172 -3.12 9.07 -20.05
N ASN A 173 -3.90 9.72 -19.20
CA ASN A 173 -5.22 10.23 -19.59
C ASN A 173 -5.09 11.71 -19.94
N ILE A 174 -5.74 12.10 -21.03
CA ILE A 174 -5.74 13.47 -21.54
C ILE A 174 -6.86 14.29 -20.89
N SER A 175 -7.93 13.63 -20.45
CA SER A 175 -9.02 14.28 -19.71
C SER A 175 -8.81 14.19 -18.20
N GLU A 176 -9.45 15.09 -17.45
CA GLU A 176 -9.51 15.04 -15.99
C GLU A 176 -10.42 13.92 -15.45
N PHE A 177 -11.05 13.14 -16.34
CA PHE A 177 -11.98 12.10 -15.95
C PHE A 177 -11.35 11.12 -14.97
N GLY A 178 -11.98 10.97 -13.80
CA GLY A 178 -11.46 10.15 -12.71
C GLY A 178 -10.61 10.89 -11.67
N ARG A 179 -10.08 12.09 -11.97
CA ARG A 179 -9.45 13.02 -11.01
C ARG A 179 -10.42 14.13 -10.56
N GLU A 180 -11.65 14.09 -11.04
CA GLU A 180 -12.71 15.01 -10.64
C GLU A 180 -12.85 15.06 -9.10
N PRO A 181 -13.22 16.22 -8.53
CA PRO A 181 -13.53 16.30 -7.12
C PRO A 181 -14.75 15.42 -6.80
N VAL A 182 -14.77 14.86 -5.59
CA VAL A 182 -15.94 14.12 -5.12
C VAL A 182 -17.06 15.13 -4.83
N ASP A 183 -18.26 14.86 -5.36
CA ASP A 183 -19.43 15.71 -5.14
C ASP A 183 -19.71 15.92 -3.64
N PRO A 184 -20.17 17.10 -3.18
CA PRO A 184 -20.36 17.37 -1.75
C PRO A 184 -21.28 16.37 -1.03
N GLU A 185 -22.35 15.92 -1.69
CA GLU A 185 -23.27 14.91 -1.16
C GLU A 185 -22.60 13.53 -1.05
N ALA A 186 -21.81 13.14 -2.05
CA ALA A 186 -21.02 11.90 -1.98
C ALA A 186 -19.94 11.99 -0.91
N LYS A 187 -19.31 13.16 -0.74
CA LYS A 187 -18.31 13.44 0.28
C LYS A 187 -18.89 13.24 1.69
N SER A 188 -20.06 13.82 1.97
CA SER A 188 -20.76 13.66 3.26
C SER A 188 -21.07 12.20 3.56
N ARG A 189 -21.59 11.46 2.58
CA ARG A 189 -21.88 10.03 2.74
C ARG A 189 -20.62 9.20 2.98
N PHE A 190 -19.52 9.52 2.31
CA PHE A 190 -18.24 8.84 2.56
C PHE A 190 -17.67 9.16 3.94
N GLU A 191 -17.89 10.37 4.44
CA GLU A 191 -17.47 10.76 5.78
C GLU A 191 -18.21 9.95 6.84
N GLU A 192 -19.54 9.94 6.81
CA GLU A 192 -20.39 9.13 7.71
C GLU A 192 -20.02 7.64 7.65
N MET A 193 -19.94 7.09 6.44
CA MET A 193 -19.54 5.70 6.21
C MET A 193 -18.14 5.40 6.78
N SER A 194 -17.19 6.31 6.61
CA SER A 194 -15.83 6.11 7.11
C SER A 194 -15.79 6.07 8.64
N VAL A 195 -16.58 6.90 9.32
CA VAL A 195 -16.73 6.88 10.78
C VAL A 195 -17.35 5.57 11.23
N ALA A 196 -18.45 5.15 10.61
CA ALA A 196 -19.16 3.92 10.96
C ALA A 196 -18.29 2.68 10.77
N LEU A 197 -17.55 2.58 9.65
CA LEU A 197 -16.63 1.47 9.42
C LEU A 197 -15.45 1.47 10.39
N LEU A 198 -14.88 2.64 10.71
CA LEU A 198 -13.83 2.73 11.72
C LEU A 198 -14.37 2.32 13.10
N GLY A 199 -15.60 2.73 13.44
CA GLY A 199 -16.32 2.34 14.65
C GLY A 199 -16.56 0.83 14.74
N TRP A 200 -17.02 0.20 13.66
CA TRP A 200 -17.18 -1.26 13.60
C TRP A 200 -15.90 -1.99 14.02
N PHE A 201 -14.74 -1.57 13.50
CA PHE A 201 -13.48 -2.24 13.82
C PHE A 201 -12.94 -1.92 15.22
N THR A 202 -13.44 -0.89 15.90
CA THR A 202 -13.02 -0.53 17.26
C THR A 202 -13.97 -1.05 18.34
N THR A 203 -15.28 -1.04 18.09
CA THR A 203 -16.31 -1.35 19.09
C THR A 203 -17.21 -2.52 18.69
N ALA A 204 -16.97 -3.17 17.55
CA ALA A 204 -17.84 -4.20 16.97
C ALA A 204 -19.30 -3.74 16.79
N THR A 205 -19.52 -2.44 16.68
CA THR A 205 -20.85 -1.87 16.40
C THR A 205 -21.09 -1.88 14.90
N LEU A 206 -22.07 -2.67 14.44
CA LEU A 206 -22.34 -2.80 13.01
C LEU A 206 -22.72 -1.43 12.40
N PRO A 207 -22.22 -1.12 11.19
CA PRO A 207 -22.71 0.04 10.46
C PRO A 207 -24.17 -0.18 10.06
N THR A 208 -24.90 0.90 9.85
CA THR A 208 -26.23 0.85 9.25
C THR A 208 -26.17 0.29 7.83
N GLU A 209 -27.29 -0.22 7.32
CA GLU A 209 -27.37 -0.75 5.95
C GLU A 209 -26.96 0.31 4.90
N SER A 210 -27.35 1.57 5.11
CA SER A 210 -27.00 2.71 4.24
C SER A 210 -25.49 2.95 4.19
N GLU A 211 -24.81 2.93 5.35
CA GLU A 211 -23.37 3.12 5.43
C GLU A 211 -22.61 1.94 4.79
N ALA A 212 -23.07 0.71 5.03
CA ALA A 212 -22.49 -0.49 4.41
C ALA A 212 -22.66 -0.49 2.88
N MET A 213 -23.82 -0.05 2.38
CA MET A 213 -24.08 0.10 0.95
C MET A 213 -23.25 1.22 0.31
N THR A 214 -23.02 2.32 1.03
CA THR A 214 -22.11 3.39 0.62
C THR A 214 -20.68 2.87 0.50
N ALA A 215 -20.22 2.08 1.46
CA ALA A 215 -18.91 1.42 1.39
C ALA A 215 -18.81 0.50 0.17
N LYS A 216 -19.89 -0.24 -0.14
CA LYS A 216 -19.94 -1.12 -1.32
C LYS A 216 -19.80 -0.35 -2.62
N GLN A 217 -20.48 0.79 -2.72
CA GLN A 217 -20.36 1.71 -3.87
C GLN A 217 -18.94 2.26 -4.00
N MET A 218 -18.33 2.72 -2.90
CA MET A 218 -16.94 3.19 -2.90
C MET A 218 -15.97 2.12 -3.43
N ILE A 219 -16.10 0.87 -2.94
CA ILE A 219 -15.26 -0.23 -3.41
C ILE A 219 -15.50 -0.52 -4.90
N ALA A 220 -16.76 -0.49 -5.35
CA ALA A 220 -17.09 -0.67 -6.77
C ALA A 220 -16.51 0.43 -7.67
N THR A 221 -16.36 1.66 -7.15
CA THR A 221 -15.66 2.77 -7.80
C THR A 221 -14.16 2.51 -7.88
N LEU A 222 -13.52 2.10 -6.78
CA LEU A 222 -12.08 1.79 -6.76
C LEU A 222 -11.68 0.61 -7.65
N GLN A 223 -12.60 -0.32 -7.92
CA GLN A 223 -12.36 -1.46 -8.81
C GLN A 223 -12.41 -1.10 -10.30
N ARG A 224 -13.00 0.05 -10.65
CA ARG A 224 -13.35 0.44 -12.02
C ARG A 224 -12.75 1.79 -12.37
N ARG A 225 -11.71 1.79 -13.21
CA ARG A 225 -11.00 3.02 -13.65
C ARG A 225 -11.83 3.92 -14.57
N ASP A 226 -12.98 3.43 -15.02
CA ASP A 226 -13.96 4.14 -15.85
C ASP A 226 -15.03 4.84 -15.02
N GLN A 227 -14.88 4.93 -13.69
CA GLN A 227 -15.79 5.65 -12.82
C GLN A 227 -15.31 7.09 -12.56
N PRO A 228 -16.21 8.06 -12.37
CA PRO A 228 -15.82 9.40 -11.96
C PRO A 228 -15.06 9.35 -10.63
N TYR A 229 -14.14 10.31 -10.40
CA TYR A 229 -13.34 10.48 -9.18
C TYR A 229 -12.62 9.21 -8.64
N TRP A 230 -12.47 8.14 -9.44
CA TRP A 230 -11.83 6.89 -9.01
C TRP A 230 -10.40 7.12 -8.52
N PHE A 231 -9.67 8.02 -9.19
CA PHE A 231 -8.30 8.34 -8.87
C PHE A 231 -8.25 9.23 -7.62
N THR A 232 -9.15 10.21 -7.52
CA THR A 232 -9.32 11.05 -6.32
C THR A 232 -9.55 10.20 -5.08
N LEU A 233 -10.43 9.19 -5.14
CA LEU A 233 -10.64 8.25 -4.04
C LEU A 233 -9.44 7.34 -3.80
N THR A 234 -8.79 6.87 -4.86
CA THR A 234 -7.58 6.04 -4.76
C THR A 234 -6.45 6.80 -4.06
N ASP A 235 -6.28 8.09 -4.37
CA ASP A 235 -5.29 8.98 -3.78
C ASP A 235 -5.61 9.28 -2.30
N ALA A 236 -6.87 9.64 -2.00
CA ALA A 236 -7.35 9.85 -0.64
C ALA A 236 -7.15 8.60 0.26
N MET A 237 -7.21 7.40 -0.32
CA MET A 237 -6.95 6.12 0.36
C MET A 237 -5.48 5.69 0.38
N ASN A 238 -4.55 6.57 -0.04
CA ASN A 238 -3.12 6.31 -0.13
C ASN A 238 -2.76 5.13 -1.07
N HIS A 239 -3.35 5.13 -2.27
CA HIS A 239 -3.11 4.20 -3.37
C HIS A 239 -3.21 2.72 -2.98
N PRO A 240 -4.40 2.24 -2.56
CA PRO A 240 -4.58 0.83 -2.23
C PRO A 240 -4.27 -0.08 -3.42
N ARG A 241 -3.68 -1.25 -3.14
CA ARG A 241 -3.38 -2.24 -4.18
C ARG A 241 -4.68 -2.82 -4.74
N PRO A 242 -4.80 -3.04 -6.07
CA PRO A 242 -6.01 -3.62 -6.67
C PRO A 242 -6.43 -4.96 -6.04
N GLU A 243 -5.45 -5.79 -5.68
CA GLU A 243 -5.69 -7.07 -5.00
C GLU A 243 -6.35 -6.91 -3.62
N HIS A 244 -5.98 -5.85 -2.88
CA HIS A 244 -6.59 -5.55 -1.59
C HIS A 244 -8.03 -5.08 -1.80
N VAL A 245 -8.25 -4.12 -2.71
CA VAL A 245 -9.59 -3.59 -3.03
C VAL A 245 -10.55 -4.71 -3.46
N LYS A 246 -10.07 -5.69 -4.23
CA LYS A 246 -10.87 -6.87 -4.60
C LYS A 246 -11.33 -7.68 -3.39
N ARG A 247 -10.45 -7.89 -2.40
CA ARG A 247 -10.78 -8.63 -1.17
C ARG A 247 -11.62 -7.82 -0.19
N TRP A 248 -11.42 -6.51 -0.10
CA TRP A 248 -12.27 -5.62 0.69
C TRP A 248 -13.72 -5.62 0.20
N GLY A 249 -13.94 -5.80 -1.10
CA GLY A 249 -15.29 -6.02 -1.64
C GLY A 249 -15.99 -7.23 -1.02
N THR A 250 -15.27 -8.30 -0.66
CA THR A 250 -15.84 -9.45 0.05
C THR A 250 -16.26 -9.07 1.47
N VAL A 251 -15.42 -8.36 2.22
CA VAL A 251 -15.72 -7.88 3.58
C VAL A 251 -16.94 -6.97 3.57
N VAL A 252 -16.97 -6.00 2.67
CA VAL A 252 -18.06 -5.02 2.59
C VAL A 252 -19.37 -5.70 2.18
N ASN A 253 -19.33 -6.70 1.30
CA ASN A 253 -20.53 -7.49 0.98
C ASN A 253 -21.04 -8.30 2.17
N LEU A 254 -20.15 -8.83 3.01
CA LEU A 254 -20.56 -9.49 4.25
C LEU A 254 -21.10 -8.49 5.26
N LEU A 255 -20.50 -7.29 5.38
CA LEU A 255 -21.00 -6.22 6.24
C LEU A 255 -22.40 -5.78 5.84
N VAL A 256 -22.67 -5.59 4.54
CA VAL A 256 -24.02 -5.29 4.04
C VAL A 256 -25.04 -6.35 4.47
N LYS A 257 -24.68 -7.64 4.39
CA LYS A 257 -25.55 -8.74 4.82
C LYS A 257 -25.75 -8.74 6.34
N ALA A 258 -24.68 -8.57 7.12
CA ALA A 258 -24.73 -8.53 8.57
C ALA A 258 -25.57 -7.34 9.07
N SER A 259 -25.43 -6.15 8.46
CA SER A 259 -26.26 -4.97 8.73
C SER A 259 -27.73 -5.19 8.41
N GLY A 260 -28.04 -6.11 7.49
CA GLY A 260 -29.41 -6.57 7.18
C GLY A 260 -29.93 -7.70 8.08
N GLY A 261 -29.18 -8.10 9.12
CA GLY A 261 -29.58 -9.12 10.09
C GLY A 261 -29.11 -10.55 9.79
N ASP A 262 -28.22 -10.76 8.81
CA ASP A 262 -27.64 -12.09 8.52
C ASP A 262 -26.58 -12.46 9.55
N THR A 263 -26.95 -13.33 10.50
CA THR A 263 -26.06 -13.79 11.58
C THR A 263 -24.90 -14.66 11.06
N ASN A 264 -25.10 -15.41 9.98
CA ASN A 264 -24.02 -16.22 9.38
C ASN A 264 -22.94 -15.32 8.75
N ALA A 265 -23.36 -14.19 8.17
CA ALA A 265 -22.42 -13.21 7.63
C ALA A 265 -21.60 -12.55 8.73
N LEU A 266 -22.22 -12.26 9.88
CA LEU A 266 -21.55 -11.73 11.07
C LEU A 266 -20.50 -12.71 11.62
N GLU A 267 -20.89 -13.96 11.84
CA GLU A 267 -19.96 -15.01 12.30
C GLU A 267 -18.80 -15.21 11.32
N THR A 268 -19.06 -15.12 10.02
CA THR A 268 -18.01 -15.23 8.99
C THR A 268 -17.03 -14.05 9.02
N LEU A 269 -17.51 -12.84 9.28
CA LEU A 269 -16.66 -11.65 9.42
C LEU A 269 -15.73 -11.78 10.61
N GLU A 270 -16.25 -12.23 11.76
CA GLU A 270 -15.49 -12.45 12.98
C GLU A 270 -14.46 -13.59 12.80
N ALA A 271 -14.85 -14.68 12.15
CA ALA A 271 -13.98 -15.86 11.98
C ALA A 271 -12.88 -15.70 10.92
N GLN A 272 -13.05 -14.83 9.92
CA GLN A 272 -12.13 -14.69 8.77
C GLN A 272 -11.45 -13.32 8.70
N GLU A 273 -11.44 -12.58 9.79
CA GLU A 273 -11.02 -11.19 9.86
C GLU A 273 -9.62 -10.92 9.24
N ASP A 274 -8.66 -11.83 9.47
CA ASP A 274 -7.28 -11.73 8.94
C ASP A 274 -7.15 -12.01 7.44
N LYS A 275 -8.08 -12.77 6.84
CA LYS A 275 -7.98 -13.24 5.44
C LYS A 275 -8.17 -12.09 4.44
N TYR A 276 -8.71 -10.97 4.91
CA TYR A 276 -9.17 -9.86 4.07
C TYR A 276 -8.31 -8.60 4.11
N PHE A 277 -7.12 -8.65 4.71
CA PHE A 277 -6.25 -7.48 4.87
C PHE A 277 -6.91 -6.35 5.68
N LYS A 278 -7.55 -6.67 6.82
CA LYS A 278 -8.18 -5.71 7.73
C LYS A 278 -7.29 -4.50 8.02
N ASP A 279 -6.02 -4.71 8.38
CA ASP A 279 -5.07 -3.61 8.65
C ASP A 279 -4.81 -2.69 7.46
N ALA A 280 -4.79 -3.25 6.25
CA ALA A 280 -4.64 -2.44 5.05
C ALA A 280 -5.92 -1.65 4.76
N PHE A 281 -7.09 -2.24 5.02
CA PHE A 281 -8.37 -1.56 4.87
C PHE A 281 -8.52 -0.43 5.89
N LEU A 282 -8.21 -0.70 7.16
CA LEU A 282 -8.22 0.27 8.25
C LEU A 282 -7.30 1.46 7.98
N ARG A 283 -6.07 1.22 7.51
CA ARG A 283 -5.16 2.30 7.14
C ARG A 283 -5.70 3.14 5.99
N ALA A 284 -6.30 2.50 4.99
CA ALA A 284 -6.90 3.20 3.85
C ALA A 284 -8.14 4.01 4.27
N LEU A 285 -8.98 3.47 5.15
CA LEU A 285 -10.14 4.17 5.71
C LEU A 285 -9.73 5.36 6.60
N ARG A 286 -8.68 5.23 7.42
CA ARG A 286 -8.14 6.34 8.21
C ARG A 286 -7.57 7.44 7.33
N ALA A 287 -6.86 7.07 6.25
CA ALA A 287 -6.35 8.03 5.28
C ALA A 287 -7.50 8.78 4.59
N LEU A 288 -8.52 8.03 4.13
CA LEU A 288 -9.72 8.61 3.53
C LEU A 288 -10.42 9.56 4.49
N HIS A 289 -10.73 9.11 5.72
CA HIS A 289 -11.42 9.93 6.71
C HIS A 289 -10.68 11.23 7.01
N LYS A 290 -9.35 11.15 7.18
CA LYS A 290 -8.50 12.33 7.34
C LYS A 290 -8.60 13.27 6.13
N GLU A 291 -8.63 12.75 4.92
CA GLU A 291 -8.76 13.57 3.71
C GLU A 291 -10.14 14.24 3.61
N LEU A 292 -11.20 13.52 3.94
CA LEU A 292 -12.57 14.02 3.89
C LEU A 292 -12.80 15.16 4.90
N THR A 293 -12.23 15.03 6.10
CA THR A 293 -12.39 15.97 7.23
C THR A 293 -11.39 17.13 7.23
N LYS A 294 -10.46 17.21 6.28
CA LYS A 294 -9.63 18.41 6.11
C LYS A 294 -10.54 19.60 5.82
N THR A 295 -10.49 20.60 6.71
CA THR A 295 -11.01 21.94 6.43
C THR A 295 -10.21 22.53 5.28
N THR A 296 -10.89 22.74 4.15
CA THR A 296 -10.39 23.55 3.03
C THR A 296 -10.21 24.99 3.44
#